data_AF-A0A8S9ZY71-F1
#
_entry.id   AF-A0A8S9ZY71-F1
#
_cell.length_a   1.000
_cell.length_b   1.000
_cell.length_c   1.000
_cell.angle_alpha   90.00
_cell.angle_beta   90.00
_cell.angle_gamma   90.00
#
_symmetry.space_group_name_H-M   'P 1'
#
loop_
_entity.id
_entity.type
_entity.pdbx_description
1 polymer ?
#
loop_
_entity_poly.entity_id
_entity_poly.type
_entity_poly.pdbx_seq_one_letter_code
_entity_poly.pdbx_strand_id
1 'polypeptide(L)'
;MIDKLLNATKDERWSEASELLYRHWVSSSQDVFPALIKEPWNNSLDDVNIANEFIHPLVEMFCVETCAQESCKIKEEGNNQQNISLRKLNELVSIEDSSKCGQICGKMFRNGEPNYSCKECATDGTCVLCYDCFVNSAHINHKYKMHTSMGSGYCDCGDIEAWSNDYFCKLHIPKTLQEDDSKETDNNED
;
A
#
# COMPACT_ATOMS: atom_id res chain seq x y z
N MET A 1 -23.25 28.33 -3.61
CA MET A 1 -23.47 27.02 -2.95
C MET A 1 -22.29 26.71 -2.03
N ILE A 2 -21.06 26.73 -2.56
CA ILE A 2 -19.82 26.60 -1.77
C ILE A 2 -19.76 27.60 -0.62
N ASP A 3 -20.12 28.87 -0.83
CA ASP A 3 -20.14 29.87 0.27
C ASP A 3 -21.13 29.52 1.39
N LYS A 4 -22.28 28.91 1.05
CA LYS A 4 -23.27 28.48 2.04
C LYS A 4 -22.77 27.28 2.83
N LEU A 5 -22.10 26.34 2.16
CA LEU A 5 -21.45 25.20 2.78
C LEU A 5 -20.33 25.64 3.74
N LEU A 6 -19.47 26.56 3.30
CA LEU A 6 -18.37 27.12 4.10
C LEU A 6 -18.89 27.87 5.33
N ASN A 7 -20.01 28.59 5.21
CA ASN A 7 -20.62 29.25 6.36
C ASN A 7 -21.26 28.23 7.33
N ALA A 8 -21.97 27.21 6.82
CA ALA A 8 -22.55 26.17 7.66
C ALA A 8 -21.49 25.37 8.43
N THR A 9 -20.33 25.12 7.82
CA THR A 9 -19.19 24.46 8.50
C THR A 9 -18.53 25.37 9.54
N LYS A 10 -18.32 26.65 9.23
CA LYS A 10 -17.77 27.62 10.20
C LYS A 10 -18.65 27.80 11.42
N ASP A 11 -19.97 27.74 11.24
CA ASP A 11 -20.95 27.88 12.31
C ASP A 11 -21.31 26.51 12.97
N GLU A 12 -20.56 25.45 12.66
CA GLU A 12 -20.76 24.08 13.19
C GLU A 12 -22.18 23.50 12.98
N ARG A 13 -22.89 23.98 11.95
CA ARG A 13 -24.22 23.49 11.55
C ARG A 13 -24.09 22.25 10.68
N TRP A 14 -23.61 21.16 11.26
CA TRP A 14 -23.24 19.94 10.55
C TRP A 14 -24.39 19.30 9.74
N SER A 15 -25.60 19.25 10.29
CA SER A 15 -26.76 18.70 9.56
C SER A 15 -27.06 19.48 8.27
N GLU A 16 -26.96 20.80 8.32
CA GLU A 16 -27.17 21.67 7.16
C GLU A 16 -25.99 21.58 6.18
N ALA A 17 -24.75 21.51 6.68
CA ALA A 17 -23.57 21.32 5.85
C ALA A 17 -23.61 20.00 5.07
N SER A 18 -24.00 18.90 5.73
CA SER A 18 -24.18 17.59 5.11
C SER A 18 -25.28 17.61 4.03
N GLU A 19 -26.40 18.27 4.29
CA GLU A 19 -27.47 18.41 3.29
C GLU A 19 -27.01 19.22 2.06
N LEU A 20 -26.32 20.35 2.28
CA LEU A 20 -25.79 21.19 1.20
C LEU A 20 -24.77 20.44 0.34
N LEU A 21 -23.89 19.67 0.97
CA LEU A 21 -22.88 18.85 0.29
C LEU A 21 -23.53 17.74 -0.53
N TYR A 22 -24.49 17.02 0.05
CA TYR A 22 -25.19 15.96 -0.65
C TYR A 22 -25.99 16.48 -1.85
N ARG A 23 -26.73 17.57 -1.70
CA ARG A 23 -27.45 18.22 -2.81
C ARG A 23 -26.49 18.62 -3.93
N HIS A 24 -25.28 19.09 -3.60
CA HIS A 24 -24.27 19.39 -4.60
C HIS A 24 -23.84 18.15 -5.36
N TRP A 25 -23.43 17.09 -4.65
CA TRP A 25 -22.93 15.86 -5.25
C TRP A 25 -23.99 15.16 -6.12
N VAL A 26 -25.24 15.07 -5.65
CA VAL A 26 -26.33 14.53 -6.47
C VAL A 26 -26.57 15.38 -7.72
N SER A 27 -26.40 16.70 -7.64
CA SER A 27 -26.57 17.56 -8.83
C SER A 27 -25.39 17.49 -9.80
N SER A 28 -24.18 17.28 -9.31
CA SER A 28 -22.93 17.39 -10.07
C SER A 28 -22.36 16.04 -10.51
N SER A 29 -22.79 14.95 -9.90
CA SER A 29 -22.24 13.61 -10.13
C SER A 29 -23.34 12.56 -9.95
N GLN A 30 -24.33 12.59 -10.83
CA GLN A 30 -25.51 11.72 -10.81
C GLN A 30 -25.18 10.24 -11.02
N ASP A 31 -24.01 9.93 -11.60
CA ASP A 31 -23.56 8.58 -11.89
C ASP A 31 -23.06 7.82 -10.64
N VAL A 32 -22.66 8.56 -9.58
CA VAL A 32 -22.17 8.00 -8.30
C VAL A 32 -23.23 8.02 -7.22
N PHE A 33 -24.08 9.05 -7.23
CA PHE A 33 -25.03 9.32 -6.17
C PHE A 33 -26.45 9.15 -6.72
N PRO A 34 -27.18 8.10 -6.31
CA PRO A 34 -28.54 7.89 -6.77
C PRO A 34 -29.42 9.09 -6.41
N ALA A 35 -30.42 9.38 -7.25
CA ALA A 35 -31.35 10.48 -7.02
C ALA A 35 -32.16 10.26 -5.74
N LEU A 36 -32.01 11.18 -4.78
CA LEU A 36 -32.87 11.40 -3.61
C LEU A 36 -33.19 10.14 -2.78
N ILE A 37 -32.20 9.71 -2.00
CA ILE A 37 -32.39 8.71 -0.94
C ILE A 37 -32.86 9.44 0.32
N LYS A 38 -33.85 8.86 1.02
CA LYS A 38 -34.51 9.47 2.20
C LYS A 38 -33.54 9.68 3.39
N GLU A 39 -32.44 8.93 3.40
CA GLU A 39 -31.34 9.01 4.37
C GLU A 39 -30.00 8.78 3.64
N PRO A 40 -29.42 9.81 3.01
CA PRO A 40 -28.25 9.65 2.16
C PRO A 40 -26.96 9.27 2.89
N TRP A 41 -26.93 9.42 4.21
CA TRP A 41 -25.86 8.89 5.09
C TRP A 41 -26.00 7.39 5.37
N ASN A 42 -27.13 6.79 4.98
CA ASN A 42 -27.42 5.37 5.08
C ASN A 42 -27.34 4.73 3.68
N ASN A 43 -26.29 5.08 2.94
CA ASN A 43 -25.99 4.44 1.66
C ASN A 43 -25.09 3.25 1.95
N SER A 44 -25.58 2.06 1.66
CA SER A 44 -24.69 1.00 1.16
C SER A 44 -24.12 1.55 -0.13
N LEU A 45 -22.94 2.15 -0.06
CA LEU A 45 -22.22 2.59 -1.24
C LEU A 45 -22.06 1.36 -2.14
N ASP A 46 -22.43 1.50 -3.41
CA ASP A 46 -22.19 0.44 -4.37
C ASP A 46 -20.71 0.49 -4.74
N ASP A 47 -19.90 -0.17 -3.92
CA ASP A 47 -18.45 -0.21 -4.06
C ASP A 47 -18.03 -0.67 -5.46
N VAL A 48 -18.83 -1.53 -6.10
CA VAL A 48 -18.58 -2.01 -7.47
C VAL A 48 -18.81 -0.89 -8.48
N ASN A 49 -19.91 -0.15 -8.36
CA ASN A 49 -20.19 0.98 -9.25
C ASN A 49 -19.18 2.13 -9.06
N ILE A 50 -18.81 2.44 -7.81
CA ILE A 50 -17.77 3.44 -7.50
C ILE A 50 -16.43 3.02 -8.09
N ALA A 51 -16.06 1.74 -7.94
CA ALA A 51 -14.85 1.21 -8.52
C ALA A 51 -14.85 1.38 -10.05
N ASN A 52 -15.93 1.03 -10.73
CA ASN A 52 -16.02 1.04 -12.19
C ASN A 52 -16.08 2.45 -12.79
N GLU A 53 -16.86 3.37 -12.20
CA GLU A 53 -17.08 4.69 -12.77
C GLU A 53 -16.02 5.72 -12.38
N PHE A 54 -15.35 5.53 -11.22
CA PHE A 54 -14.38 6.51 -10.71
C PHE A 54 -12.98 5.93 -10.58
N ILE A 55 -12.84 4.82 -9.86
CA ILE A 55 -11.51 4.32 -9.52
C ILE A 55 -10.81 3.77 -10.76
N HIS A 56 -11.46 2.91 -11.54
CA HIS A 56 -10.88 2.31 -12.74
C HIS A 56 -10.45 3.34 -13.79
N PRO A 57 -11.23 4.37 -14.15
CA PRO A 57 -10.80 5.42 -15.09
C PRO A 57 -9.64 6.28 -14.57
N LEU A 58 -9.62 6.61 -13.27
CA LEU A 58 -8.49 7.32 -12.66
C LEU A 58 -7.24 6.44 -12.69
N VAL A 59 -7.40 5.17 -12.33
CA VAL A 59 -6.33 4.19 -12.37
C VAL A 59 -5.83 3.98 -13.79
N GLU A 60 -6.68 3.96 -14.81
CA GLU A 60 -6.26 3.90 -16.20
C GLU A 60 -5.45 5.16 -16.58
N MET A 61 -5.99 6.34 -16.31
CA MET A 61 -5.35 7.61 -16.64
C MET A 61 -3.98 7.79 -15.97
N PHE A 62 -3.82 7.32 -14.73
CA PHE A 62 -2.57 7.49 -13.99
C PHE A 62 -1.64 6.28 -14.06
N CYS A 63 -2.15 5.06 -14.20
CA CYS A 63 -1.39 3.81 -14.01
C CYS A 63 -1.20 2.98 -15.30
N VAL A 64 -1.78 3.35 -16.45
CA VAL A 64 -1.67 2.58 -17.73
C VAL A 64 -0.23 2.42 -18.23
N GLU A 65 0.72 3.28 -17.85
CA GLU A 65 2.14 3.07 -18.19
C GLU A 65 2.82 1.89 -17.45
N THR A 66 2.14 1.25 -16.49
CA THR A 66 2.74 0.15 -15.70
C THR A 66 2.38 -1.26 -16.18
N CYS A 67 1.58 -1.40 -17.24
CA CYS A 67 1.22 -2.71 -17.84
C CYS A 67 2.36 -3.42 -18.60
N ALA A 68 3.62 -3.10 -18.31
CA ALA A 68 4.77 -3.94 -18.67
C ALA A 68 5.16 -4.96 -17.58
N GLN A 69 4.40 -5.07 -16.47
CA GLN A 69 4.70 -6.01 -15.38
C GLN A 69 3.55 -7.01 -15.14
N GLU A 70 3.48 -8.01 -16.01
CA GLU A 70 2.49 -9.10 -16.05
C GLU A 70 2.60 -10.16 -14.94
N SER A 71 3.27 -9.93 -13.81
CA SER A 71 3.65 -11.04 -12.90
C SER A 71 3.61 -10.76 -11.40
N CYS A 72 2.49 -10.20 -10.91
CA CYS A 72 2.13 -10.32 -9.49
C CYS A 72 0.68 -10.81 -9.36
N LYS A 73 0.48 -12.10 -9.65
CA LYS A 73 -0.71 -12.84 -9.21
C LYS A 73 -0.50 -13.22 -7.76
N ILE A 74 -1.02 -12.40 -6.85
CA ILE A 74 -1.38 -12.92 -5.53
C ILE A 74 -2.53 -13.90 -5.80
N LYS A 75 -2.36 -15.18 -5.49
CA LYS A 75 -3.45 -16.16 -5.56
C LYS A 75 -4.43 -15.83 -4.44
N GLU A 76 -5.36 -14.91 -4.68
CA GLU A 76 -6.65 -14.95 -4.00
C GLU A 76 -7.53 -15.91 -4.79
N GLU A 77 -7.92 -17.00 -4.15
CA GLU A 77 -8.88 -17.95 -4.70
C GLU A 77 -10.20 -17.21 -4.99
N GLY A 78 -10.50 -17.00 -6.27
CA GLY A 78 -11.89 -16.91 -6.71
C GLY A 78 -12.30 -15.77 -7.63
N ASN A 79 -11.54 -14.69 -7.84
CA ASN A 79 -12.01 -13.59 -8.71
C ASN A 79 -10.92 -13.10 -9.69
N ASN A 80 -11.26 -13.07 -10.98
CA ASN A 80 -10.46 -12.56 -12.11
C ASN A 80 -10.31 -11.02 -12.09
N GLN A 81 -10.07 -10.41 -10.92
CA GLN A 81 -9.83 -8.97 -10.85
C GLN A 81 -8.37 -8.71 -11.27
N GLN A 82 -8.17 -8.01 -12.39
CA GLN A 82 -6.84 -7.57 -12.80
C GLN A 82 -6.23 -6.72 -11.68
N ASN A 83 -5.05 -7.11 -11.19
CA ASN A 83 -4.37 -6.44 -10.10
C ASN A 83 -3.71 -5.16 -10.62
N ILE A 84 -4.46 -4.05 -10.67
CA ILE A 84 -3.93 -2.78 -11.17
C ILE A 84 -3.12 -2.09 -10.07
N SER A 85 -1.86 -1.80 -10.35
CA SER A 85 -0.93 -1.19 -9.40
C SER A 85 -1.28 0.29 -9.13
N LEU A 86 -1.76 0.60 -7.93
CA LEU A 86 -2.09 1.96 -7.47
C LEU A 86 -0.86 2.82 -7.08
N ARG A 87 0.36 2.38 -7.40
CA ARG A 87 1.63 3.02 -6.96
C ARG A 87 1.67 4.53 -7.16
N LYS A 88 1.36 5.01 -8.37
CA LYS A 88 1.40 6.44 -8.70
C LYS A 88 0.36 7.24 -7.90
N LEU A 89 -0.80 6.65 -7.61
CA LEU A 89 -1.81 7.28 -6.77
C LEU A 89 -1.35 7.32 -5.31
N ASN A 90 -0.85 6.20 -4.77
CA ASN A 90 -0.32 6.12 -3.41
C ASN A 90 0.84 7.10 -3.17
N GLU A 91 1.69 7.33 -4.17
CA GLU A 91 2.75 8.35 -4.14
C GLU A 91 2.17 9.78 -4.05
N LEU A 92 1.15 10.09 -4.86
CA LEU A 92 0.49 11.40 -4.84
C LEU A 92 -0.20 11.72 -3.50
N VAL A 93 -0.72 10.69 -2.82
CA VAL A 93 -1.41 10.86 -1.53
C VAL A 93 -0.55 10.47 -0.32
N SER A 94 0.73 10.14 -0.51
CA SER A 94 1.66 9.73 0.55
C SER A 94 1.13 8.56 1.41
N ILE A 95 0.45 7.59 0.79
CA ILE A 95 0.01 6.36 1.44
C ILE A 95 1.12 5.30 1.28
N GLU A 96 1.62 4.77 2.39
CA GLU A 96 2.68 3.77 2.40
C GLU A 96 2.11 2.37 2.09
N ASP A 97 2.46 1.80 0.93
CA ASP A 97 2.19 0.38 0.61
C ASP A 97 3.18 -0.53 1.37
N SER A 98 2.69 -1.31 2.33
CA SER A 98 3.50 -2.20 3.17
C SER A 98 3.82 -3.58 2.57
N SER A 99 3.30 -3.88 1.37
CA SER A 99 3.33 -5.23 0.81
C SER A 99 3.82 -5.22 -0.65
N LYS A 100 5.14 -5.36 -0.87
CA LYS A 100 5.71 -5.49 -2.21
C LYS A 100 6.59 -6.73 -2.32
N CYS A 101 6.04 -7.76 -2.94
CA CYS A 101 6.77 -8.97 -3.30
C CYS A 101 7.82 -8.65 -4.40
N GLY A 102 9.08 -9.06 -4.20
CA GLY A 102 10.12 -8.99 -5.23
C GLY A 102 10.74 -7.61 -5.51
N GLN A 103 10.60 -6.63 -4.61
CA GLN A 103 11.27 -5.33 -4.69
C GLN A 103 11.96 -4.97 -3.38
N ILE A 104 12.98 -4.10 -3.47
CA ILE A 104 13.57 -3.42 -2.31
C ILE A 104 12.45 -2.64 -1.59
N CYS A 105 12.42 -2.73 -0.26
CA CYS A 105 11.43 -2.06 0.59
C CYS A 105 11.44 -0.54 0.39
N GLY A 106 12.60 0.10 0.57
CA GLY A 106 12.79 1.52 0.29
C GLY A 106 11.98 2.46 1.18
N LYS A 107 11.36 1.99 2.27
CA LYS A 107 10.61 2.84 3.21
C LYS A 107 11.51 3.95 3.73
N MET A 108 11.10 5.20 3.50
CA MET A 108 11.82 6.38 4.00
C MET A 108 11.54 6.56 5.50
N PHE A 109 12.59 6.77 6.29
CA PHE A 109 12.44 6.94 7.73
C PHE A 109 11.95 8.34 8.10
N ARG A 110 11.03 8.41 9.06
CA ARG A 110 10.59 9.66 9.67
C ARG A 110 11.47 10.04 10.86
N ASN A 111 11.49 11.33 11.20
CA ASN A 111 12.22 11.79 12.39
C ASN A 111 11.62 11.14 13.65
N GLY A 112 12.47 10.52 14.46
CA GLY A 112 12.06 9.78 15.66
C GLY A 112 11.71 8.31 15.39
N GLU A 113 11.67 7.84 14.15
CA GLU A 113 11.33 6.45 13.82
C GLU A 113 12.51 5.51 14.11
N PRO A 114 12.27 4.33 14.71
CA PRO A 114 13.31 3.34 14.93
C PRO A 114 13.75 2.68 13.61
N ASN A 115 15.06 2.48 13.47
CA ASN A 115 15.65 1.63 12.44
C ASN A 115 16.65 0.64 13.06
N TYR A 116 16.92 -0.46 12.34
CA TYR A 116 17.63 -1.61 12.88
C TYR A 116 18.79 -2.00 11.96
N SER A 117 19.99 -2.11 12.52
CA SER A 117 21.18 -2.57 11.78
C SER A 117 21.69 -3.88 12.38
N CYS A 118 21.91 -4.90 11.55
CA CYS A 118 22.46 -6.19 11.98
C CYS A 118 23.99 -6.15 11.97
N LYS A 119 24.64 -6.44 13.11
CA LYS A 119 26.11 -6.41 13.22
C LYS A 119 26.81 -7.59 12.54
N GLU A 120 26.05 -8.61 12.20
CA GLU A 120 26.58 -9.86 11.62
C GLU A 120 26.41 -9.89 10.10
N CYS A 121 25.36 -9.23 9.59
CA CYS A 121 24.95 -9.34 8.19
C CYS A 121 25.16 -8.05 7.38
N ALA A 122 25.19 -6.88 8.02
CA ALA A 122 25.34 -5.61 7.31
C ALA A 122 26.71 -5.55 6.62
N THR A 123 26.74 -5.15 5.35
CA THR A 123 28.00 -5.00 4.60
C THR A 123 28.78 -3.77 5.04
N ASP A 124 28.08 -2.71 5.47
CA ASP A 124 28.68 -1.55 6.10
C ASP A 124 27.81 -0.97 7.25
N GLY A 125 28.24 0.17 7.81
CA GLY A 125 27.58 0.80 8.95
C GLY A 125 26.33 1.62 8.62
N THR A 126 25.92 1.72 7.34
CA THR A 126 24.74 2.46 6.90
C THR A 126 23.55 1.53 6.62
N CYS A 127 23.76 0.22 6.52
CA CYS A 127 22.69 -0.74 6.24
C CYS A 127 21.68 -0.84 7.38
N VAL A 128 20.41 -0.57 7.07
CA VAL A 128 19.33 -0.45 8.04
C VAL A 128 18.00 -1.02 7.53
N LEU A 129 17.21 -1.55 8.46
CA LEU A 129 15.86 -2.06 8.24
C LEU A 129 14.84 -1.20 8.99
N CYS A 130 13.66 -1.02 8.40
CA CYS A 130 12.48 -0.56 9.13
C CYS A 130 11.98 -1.63 10.09
N TYR A 131 11.12 -1.24 11.04
CA TYR A 131 10.54 -2.14 12.03
C TYR A 131 9.90 -3.38 11.38
N ASP A 132 9.03 -3.19 10.39
CA ASP A 132 8.29 -4.28 9.76
C ASP A 132 9.22 -5.27 9.04
N CYS A 133 10.26 -4.76 8.38
CA CYS A 133 11.25 -5.62 7.72
C CYS A 133 12.10 -6.38 8.73
N PHE A 134 12.53 -5.70 9.79
CA PHE A 134 13.35 -6.30 10.84
C PHE A 134 12.63 -7.48 11.51
N VAL A 135 11.39 -7.28 11.97
CA VAL A 135 10.64 -8.34 12.68
C VAL A 135 10.25 -9.52 11.79
N ASN A 136 10.18 -9.30 10.48
CA ASN A 136 9.88 -10.34 9.49
C ASN A 136 11.13 -10.92 8.80
N SER A 137 12.33 -10.56 9.25
CA SER A 137 13.60 -11.05 8.69
C SER A 137 14.29 -12.04 9.64
N ALA A 138 15.31 -12.73 9.15
CA ALA A 138 16.18 -13.57 10.00
C ALA A 138 16.93 -12.74 11.06
N HIS A 139 17.18 -11.46 10.77
CA HIS A 139 18.03 -10.58 11.58
C HIS A 139 17.48 -10.29 12.99
N ILE A 140 16.19 -10.54 13.25
CA ILE A 140 15.63 -10.48 14.61
C ILE A 140 16.36 -11.43 15.58
N ASN A 141 16.93 -12.52 15.06
CA ASN A 141 17.65 -13.53 15.82
C ASN A 141 19.17 -13.30 15.85
N HIS A 142 19.68 -12.22 15.25
CA HIS A 142 21.11 -11.88 15.24
C HIS A 142 21.41 -10.77 16.26
N LYS A 143 22.69 -10.42 16.43
CA LYS A 143 23.12 -9.22 17.16
C LYS A 143 22.84 -7.99 16.31
N TYR A 144 21.85 -7.21 16.71
CA TYR A 144 21.49 -5.97 16.05
C TYR A 144 21.73 -4.75 16.95
N LYS A 145 21.59 -3.57 16.36
CA LYS A 145 21.52 -2.29 17.05
C LYS A 145 20.32 -1.51 16.53
N MET A 146 19.53 -0.97 17.47
CA MET A 146 18.45 -0.04 17.16
C MET A 146 18.97 1.39 17.22
N HIS A 147 18.61 2.20 16.24
CA HIS A 147 18.87 3.64 16.19
C HIS A 147 17.57 4.40 16.00
N THR A 148 17.56 5.66 16.42
CA THR A 148 16.48 6.59 16.14
C THR A 148 16.87 7.40 14.90
N SER A 149 16.05 7.35 13.84
CA SER A 149 16.28 8.13 12.62
C SER A 149 16.07 9.63 12.88
N MET A 150 16.87 10.46 12.22
CA MET A 150 16.69 11.91 12.17
C MET A 150 15.78 12.35 11.01
N GLY A 151 15.06 11.39 10.38
CA GLY A 151 14.17 11.66 9.24
C GLY A 151 14.87 11.56 7.88
N SER A 152 15.95 10.78 7.81
CA SER A 152 16.70 10.54 6.57
C SER A 152 17.05 9.06 6.44
N GLY A 153 17.28 8.62 5.20
CA GLY A 153 17.61 7.22 4.87
C GLY A 153 16.39 6.40 4.51
N TYR A 154 16.64 5.21 3.96
CA TYR A 154 15.63 4.26 3.52
C TYR A 154 15.93 2.86 4.04
N CYS A 155 14.90 2.02 4.10
CA CYS A 155 15.04 0.61 4.44
C CYS A 155 15.73 -0.17 3.31
N ASP A 156 16.81 -0.89 3.63
CA ASP A 156 17.63 -1.68 2.71
C ASP A 156 17.15 -3.13 2.55
N CYS A 157 15.94 -3.45 3.03
CA CYS A 157 15.38 -4.78 2.86
C CYS A 157 15.16 -5.07 1.37
N GLY A 158 15.69 -6.19 0.89
CA GLY A 158 15.67 -6.60 -0.51
C GLY A 158 16.90 -6.16 -1.32
N ASP A 159 17.81 -5.38 -0.74
CA ASP A 159 19.06 -4.97 -1.39
C ASP A 159 20.19 -6.00 -1.11
N ILE A 160 20.62 -6.71 -2.14
CA ILE A 160 21.65 -7.75 -2.03
C ILE A 160 23.04 -7.18 -1.71
N GLU A 161 23.30 -5.90 -2.01
CA GLU A 161 24.59 -5.27 -1.74
C GLU A 161 24.70 -4.77 -0.28
N ALA A 162 23.57 -4.58 0.40
CA ALA A 162 23.50 -4.12 1.79
C ALA A 162 23.70 -5.25 2.82
N TRP A 163 23.47 -6.52 2.44
CA TRP A 163 23.52 -7.65 3.37
C TRP A 163 24.31 -8.83 2.80
N SER A 164 25.23 -9.37 3.60
CA SER A 164 26.03 -10.56 3.23
C SER A 164 25.21 -11.84 3.15
N ASN A 165 24.09 -11.91 3.86
CA ASN A 165 23.11 -12.99 3.87
C ASN A 165 21.73 -12.47 4.31
N ASP A 166 20.68 -13.27 4.07
CA ASP A 166 19.30 -12.97 4.49
C ASP A 166 18.81 -11.59 4.08
N TYR A 167 19.20 -11.12 2.88
CA TYR A 167 19.01 -9.75 2.39
C TYR A 167 17.54 -9.33 2.21
N PHE A 168 16.56 -10.18 2.53
CA PHE A 168 15.14 -9.89 2.40
C PHE A 168 14.33 -10.42 3.60
N CYS A 169 13.16 -9.82 3.84
CA CYS A 169 12.20 -10.30 4.83
C CYS A 169 11.06 -11.08 4.16
N LYS A 170 10.19 -11.69 4.95
CA LYS A 170 9.02 -12.43 4.45
C LYS A 170 8.04 -11.60 3.62
N LEU A 171 8.09 -10.27 3.72
CA LEU A 171 7.26 -9.34 2.94
C LEU A 171 7.89 -8.95 1.59
N HIS A 172 9.21 -9.10 1.45
CA HIS A 172 9.99 -8.64 0.29
C HIS A 172 10.77 -9.79 -0.37
N ILE A 173 10.14 -10.96 -0.51
CA ILE A 173 10.77 -12.16 -1.08
C ILE A 173 11.20 -11.91 -2.54
N PRO A 174 12.47 -12.17 -2.92
CA PRO A 174 12.95 -12.04 -4.29
C PRO A 174 12.17 -12.92 -5.26
N LYS A 175 11.97 -12.45 -6.49
CA LYS A 175 11.20 -13.18 -7.52
C LYS A 175 11.82 -14.53 -7.87
N THR A 176 13.15 -14.62 -7.85
CA THR A 176 13.90 -15.85 -8.18
C THR A 176 13.68 -16.99 -7.20
N LEU A 177 13.19 -16.71 -5.98
CA LEU A 177 12.95 -17.71 -4.94
C LEU A 177 11.48 -18.14 -4.85
N GLN A 178 10.59 -17.60 -5.70
CA GLN A 178 9.16 -17.91 -5.69
C GLN A 178 8.77 -19.06 -6.62
N GLU A 179 9.70 -19.54 -7.46
CA GLU A 179 9.41 -20.57 -8.47
C GLU A 179 9.60 -22.01 -7.94
N ASP A 180 10.27 -22.20 -6.80
CA ASP A 180 10.69 -23.52 -6.34
C ASP A 180 9.73 -24.21 -5.34
N ASP A 181 8.77 -23.49 -4.76
CA ASP A 181 7.86 -24.06 -3.73
C ASP A 181 6.66 -24.85 -4.32
N SER A 182 6.69 -25.18 -5.62
CA SER A 182 5.61 -25.89 -6.32
C SER A 182 5.91 -27.36 -6.64
N LYS A 183 7.05 -27.92 -6.21
CA LYS A 183 7.47 -29.28 -6.58
C LYS A 183 8.10 -30.05 -5.44
N GLU A 184 7.40 -30.23 -4.32
CA GLU A 184 7.80 -31.29 -3.38
C GLU A 184 6.65 -31.79 -2.50
N THR A 185 5.61 -32.35 -3.10
CA THR A 185 4.88 -33.51 -2.54
C THR A 185 4.14 -34.22 -3.67
N ASP A 186 4.81 -35.15 -4.34
CA ASP A 186 4.22 -36.39 -4.84
C ASP A 186 5.32 -37.21 -5.50
N ASN A 187 5.81 -38.23 -4.80
CA ASN A 187 6.09 -39.59 -5.29
C ASN A 187 6.90 -40.40 -4.25
N ASN A 188 6.16 -41.29 -3.55
CA ASN A 188 6.43 -42.70 -3.23
C ASN A 188 7.73 -43.18 -2.56
N GLU A 189 7.53 -43.99 -1.50
CA GLU A 189 7.97 -45.39 -1.28
C GLU A 189 7.68 -45.69 0.21
N ASP A 190 6.94 -46.71 0.68
CA ASP A 190 6.62 -48.08 0.23
C ASP A 190 5.17 -48.48 0.58
#